data_AF-A0A9E3TW70-F1
#
_entry.id   AF-A0A9E3TW70-F1
#
_cell.length_a   1.000
_cell.length_b   1.000
_cell.length_c   1.000
_cell.angle_alpha   90.00
_cell.angle_beta   90.00
_cell.angle_gamma   90.00
#
_symmetry.space_group_name_H-M   'P 1'
#
loop_
_entity.id
_entity.type
_entity.pdbx_description
1 polymer ?
#
loop_
_entity_poly.entity_id
_entity_poly.type
_entity_poly.pdbx_seq_one_letter_code
_entity_poly.pdbx_strand_id
1 'polypeptide(L)'
;DTAGENADFPLPHAWRYRNWVIDAFQRDMPFDQFVRMQLAGDLLADESNAEERADGIIATGYLALARRFGHDSDKDMHLTYEDVIDNLGKNFLGLSLGCARCHDHKYDPVGAEDYYALYGIFESTRFAFPGCEAKQKTRDMVPLLPQEQINALVNPKREDVAELDAAKKKQLEARTAAGESVEKLVGDHRRVLAESQVAEG
;
A
#
# COMPACT_ATOMS: atom_id res chain seq x y z
N ASP A 1 19.47 4.01 -0.16
CA ASP A 1 18.34 4.86 0.22
C ASP A 1 17.54 4.17 1.32
N THR A 2 16.93 4.95 2.20
CA THR A 2 16.20 4.49 3.38
C THR A 2 14.83 5.18 3.45
N ALA A 3 13.94 4.71 4.33
CA ALA A 3 12.58 5.24 4.44
C ALA A 3 12.48 6.65 5.06
N GLY A 4 13.44 7.06 5.90
CA GLY A 4 13.64 8.44 6.36
C GLY A 4 12.58 9.10 7.26
N GLU A 5 11.38 8.52 7.43
CA GLU A 5 10.29 9.10 8.23
C GLU A 5 10.34 8.64 9.70
N ASN A 6 9.72 7.50 10.01
CA ASN A 6 9.61 6.99 11.38
C ASN A 6 10.78 6.08 11.74
N ALA A 7 11.67 5.85 10.77
CA ALA A 7 12.63 4.77 10.77
C ALA A 7 13.59 4.88 9.57
N ASP A 8 14.78 4.28 9.65
CA ASP A 8 15.82 4.30 8.62
C ASP A 8 15.91 2.95 7.88
N PHE A 9 14.76 2.28 7.71
CA PHE A 9 14.70 0.97 7.07
C PHE A 9 15.27 1.03 5.64
N PRO A 10 16.19 0.12 5.27
CA PRO A 10 16.75 0.10 3.93
C PRO A 10 15.70 -0.14 2.85
N LEU A 11 15.76 0.66 1.79
CA LEU A 11 14.94 0.49 0.58
C LEU A 11 15.85 -0.01 -0.56
N PRO A 12 16.10 -1.33 -0.66
CA PRO A 12 17.13 -1.89 -1.54
C PRO A 12 16.89 -1.66 -3.03
N HIS A 13 15.67 -1.28 -3.42
CA HIS A 13 15.28 -1.08 -4.81
C HIS A 13 14.97 0.39 -5.16
N ALA A 14 15.00 1.31 -4.20
CA ALA A 14 14.68 2.73 -4.43
C ALA A 14 15.61 3.40 -5.45
N TRP A 15 16.88 2.96 -5.52
CA TRP A 15 17.85 3.47 -6.50
C TRP A 15 17.40 3.29 -7.95
N ARG A 16 16.55 2.27 -8.23
CA ARG A 16 16.03 2.02 -9.58
C ARG A 16 15.15 3.18 -10.04
N TYR A 17 14.24 3.63 -9.18
CA TYR A 17 13.39 4.78 -9.47
C TYR A 17 14.22 6.06 -9.62
N ARG A 18 15.20 6.30 -8.72
CA ARG A 18 16.11 7.44 -8.85
C ARG A 18 16.82 7.45 -10.21
N ASN A 19 17.38 6.32 -10.60
CA ASN A 19 18.08 6.20 -11.88
C ASN A 19 17.12 6.37 -13.04
N TRP A 20 15.92 5.78 -12.98
CA TRP A 20 14.89 5.96 -14.01
C TRP A 20 14.51 7.43 -14.19
N VAL A 21 14.38 8.21 -13.12
CA VAL A 21 14.12 9.66 -13.21
C VAL A 21 15.29 10.37 -13.92
N ILE A 22 16.54 10.08 -13.52
CA ILE A 22 17.73 10.65 -14.15
C ILE A 22 17.76 10.31 -15.64
N ASP A 23 17.56 9.04 -15.96
CA ASP A 23 17.57 8.53 -17.32
C ASP A 23 16.45 9.19 -18.13
N ALA A 24 15.21 9.26 -17.62
CA ALA A 24 14.09 9.92 -18.28
C ALA A 24 14.41 11.37 -18.72
N PHE A 25 15.08 12.15 -17.87
CA PHE A 25 15.55 13.48 -18.24
C PHE A 25 16.69 13.44 -19.27
N GLN A 26 17.64 12.50 -19.15
CA GLN A 26 18.77 12.38 -20.09
C GLN A 26 18.35 12.00 -21.52
N ARG A 27 17.24 11.27 -21.68
CA ARG A 27 16.65 10.94 -23.00
C ARG A 27 15.59 11.95 -23.44
N ASP A 28 15.52 13.13 -22.82
CA ASP A 28 14.57 14.19 -23.15
C ASP A 28 13.11 13.67 -23.21
N MET A 29 12.72 12.82 -22.26
CA MET A 29 11.37 12.28 -22.21
C MET A 29 10.34 13.43 -22.17
N PRO A 30 9.32 13.42 -23.04
CA PRO A 30 8.25 14.41 -22.98
C PRO A 30 7.62 14.47 -21.58
N PHE A 31 7.40 15.68 -21.05
CA PHE A 31 6.96 15.84 -19.67
C PHE A 31 5.61 15.14 -19.39
N ASP A 32 4.68 15.16 -20.35
CA ASP A 32 3.40 14.45 -20.22
C ASP A 32 3.59 12.93 -20.12
N GLN A 33 4.56 12.37 -20.86
CA GLN A 33 4.93 10.96 -20.75
C GLN A 33 5.62 10.67 -19.41
N PHE A 34 6.52 11.55 -18.96
CA PHE A 34 7.18 11.43 -17.66
C PHE A 34 6.17 11.36 -16.50
N VAL A 35 5.15 12.22 -16.51
CA VAL A 35 4.08 12.19 -15.51
C VAL A 35 3.23 10.91 -15.62
N ARG A 36 2.80 10.53 -16.83
CA ARG A 36 1.98 9.32 -17.04
C ARG A 36 2.69 8.04 -16.59
N MET A 37 3.96 7.89 -16.91
CA MET A 37 4.77 6.73 -16.52
C MET A 37 4.91 6.61 -15.00
N GLN A 38 5.05 7.73 -14.28
CA GLN A 38 5.15 7.70 -12.81
C GLN A 38 3.82 7.32 -12.12
N LEU A 39 2.69 7.62 -12.75
CA LEU A 39 1.36 7.33 -12.19
C LEU A 39 0.78 5.98 -12.60
N ALA A 40 1.13 5.50 -13.79
CA ALA A 40 0.51 4.31 -14.38
C ALA A 40 1.44 3.52 -15.31
N GLY A 41 2.77 3.68 -15.21
CA GLY A 41 3.73 3.00 -16.08
C GLY A 41 3.58 1.47 -16.09
N ASP A 42 3.23 0.87 -14.96
CA ASP A 42 2.95 -0.56 -14.82
C ASP A 42 1.68 -1.01 -15.57
N LEU A 43 0.73 -0.10 -15.80
CA LEU A 43 -0.49 -0.32 -16.58
C LEU A 43 -0.32 0.01 -18.07
N LEU A 44 0.58 0.93 -18.39
CA LEU A 44 0.81 1.42 -19.76
C LEU A 44 1.80 0.57 -20.55
N ALA A 45 2.70 -0.13 -19.86
CA ALA A 45 3.73 -0.92 -20.51
C ALA A 45 3.17 -2.18 -21.20
N ASP A 46 3.75 -2.54 -22.36
CA ASP A 46 3.45 -3.80 -23.03
C ASP A 46 3.93 -5.00 -22.21
N GLU A 47 2.99 -5.78 -21.66
CA GLU A 47 3.31 -6.97 -20.88
C GLU A 47 4.09 -8.05 -21.66
N SER A 48 4.01 -8.04 -22.99
CA SER A 48 4.75 -8.97 -23.85
C SER A 48 6.23 -8.60 -24.01
N ASN A 49 6.57 -7.33 -23.75
CA ASN A 49 7.93 -6.82 -23.77
C ASN A 49 8.48 -6.71 -22.34
N ALA A 50 9.35 -7.63 -21.96
CA ALA A 50 9.89 -7.69 -20.60
C ALA A 50 10.67 -6.42 -20.19
N GLU A 51 11.36 -5.77 -21.13
CA GLU A 51 12.13 -4.55 -20.85
C GLU A 51 11.19 -3.36 -20.62
N GLU A 52 10.20 -3.19 -21.48
CA GLU A 52 9.21 -2.12 -21.36
C GLU A 52 8.35 -2.28 -20.11
N ARG A 53 7.92 -3.51 -19.80
CA ARG A 53 7.24 -3.83 -18.53
C ARG A 53 8.08 -3.47 -17.33
N ALA A 54 9.38 -3.81 -17.33
CA ALA A 54 10.27 -3.46 -16.24
C ALA A 54 10.45 -1.95 -16.10
N ASP A 55 10.58 -1.22 -17.21
CA ASP A 55 10.66 0.24 -17.24
C ASP A 55 9.40 0.88 -16.62
N GLY A 56 8.22 0.42 -17.02
CA GLY A 56 6.93 0.86 -16.48
C GLY A 56 6.78 0.63 -14.97
N ILE A 57 7.16 -0.55 -14.48
CA ILE A 57 7.14 -0.87 -13.04
C ILE A 57 8.15 -0.02 -12.26
N ILE A 58 9.33 0.24 -12.83
CA ILE A 58 10.31 1.10 -12.16
C ILE A 58 9.81 2.54 -12.11
N ALA A 59 9.14 3.02 -13.17
CA ALA A 59 8.57 4.36 -13.25
C ALA A 59 7.53 4.62 -12.15
N THR A 60 6.65 3.65 -11.86
CA THR A 60 5.70 3.73 -10.75
C THR A 60 6.33 3.60 -9.36
N GLY A 61 7.67 3.54 -9.31
CA GLY A 61 8.46 3.79 -8.11
C GLY A 61 8.07 5.09 -7.38
N TYR A 62 7.56 6.10 -8.09
CA TYR A 62 6.96 7.30 -7.50
C TYR A 62 5.90 6.96 -6.43
N LEU A 63 4.94 6.10 -6.77
CA LEU A 63 3.88 5.66 -5.84
C LEU A 63 4.40 4.61 -4.84
N ALA A 64 5.29 3.71 -5.29
CA ALA A 64 5.85 2.69 -4.42
C ALA A 64 6.69 3.27 -3.27
N LEU A 65 7.33 4.41 -3.50
CA LEU A 65 8.15 5.14 -2.52
C LEU A 65 7.38 6.26 -1.81
N ALA A 66 6.05 6.37 -2.03
CA ALA A 66 5.24 7.33 -1.29
C ALA A 66 5.37 7.11 0.22
N ARG A 67 5.14 8.18 0.99
CA ARG A 67 5.26 8.17 2.44
C ARG A 67 4.37 7.08 3.05
N ARG A 68 4.82 6.48 4.17
CA ARG A 68 4.09 5.44 4.88
C ARG A 68 3.96 5.81 6.36
N PHE A 69 2.74 6.10 6.75
CA PHE A 69 2.44 6.48 8.12
C PHE A 69 2.45 5.25 9.05
N GLY A 70 3.23 5.33 10.13
CA GLY A 70 3.32 4.24 11.11
C GLY A 70 4.29 3.12 10.72
N HIS A 71 4.04 1.91 11.22
CA HIS A 71 4.92 0.73 11.03
C HIS A 71 4.13 -0.46 10.45
N ASP A 72 2.90 -0.23 10.02
CA ASP A 72 1.98 -1.25 9.55
C ASP A 72 1.55 -0.93 8.12
N SER A 73 1.62 -1.91 7.22
CA SER A 73 1.25 -1.71 5.81
C SER A 73 -0.24 -1.46 5.62
N ASP A 74 -1.07 -1.86 6.59
CA ASP A 74 -2.52 -1.89 6.45
C ASP A 74 -3.23 -0.88 7.37
N LYS A 75 -2.49 -0.18 8.24
CA LYS A 75 -3.05 0.83 9.14
C LYS A 75 -2.85 2.22 8.58
N ASP A 76 -3.81 3.09 8.86
CA ASP A 76 -3.72 4.51 8.52
C ASP A 76 -3.43 4.78 7.03
N MET A 77 -3.80 3.85 6.15
CA MET A 77 -3.61 3.97 4.70
C MET A 77 -4.30 5.20 4.12
N HIS A 78 -5.38 5.69 4.76
CA HIS A 78 -6.02 6.95 4.42
C HIS A 78 -5.05 8.15 4.47
N LEU A 79 -4.06 8.15 5.37
CA LEU A 79 -3.01 9.18 5.43
C LEU A 79 -2.01 9.02 4.28
N THR A 80 -1.70 7.78 3.89
CA THR A 80 -0.86 7.51 2.72
C THR A 80 -1.53 8.02 1.44
N TYR A 81 -2.83 7.76 1.27
CA TYR A 81 -3.58 8.24 0.12
C TYR A 81 -3.66 9.77 0.10
N GLU A 82 -3.91 10.40 1.26
CA GLU A 82 -3.86 11.86 1.41
C GLU A 82 -2.51 12.44 0.99
N ASP A 83 -1.41 11.88 1.49
CA ASP A 83 -0.05 12.34 1.17
C ASP A 83 0.25 12.20 -0.33
N VAL A 84 -0.15 11.09 -0.95
CA VAL A 84 0.00 10.90 -2.40
C VAL A 84 -0.78 11.93 -3.20
N ILE A 85 -2.03 12.23 -2.82
CA ILE A 85 -2.86 13.24 -3.51
C ILE A 85 -2.23 14.63 -3.38
N ASP A 86 -1.77 14.98 -2.18
CA ASP A 86 -1.14 16.27 -1.92
C ASP A 86 0.23 16.40 -2.63
N ASN A 87 1.04 15.34 -2.64
CA ASN A 87 2.31 15.27 -3.34
C ASN A 87 2.13 15.37 -4.87
N LEU A 88 1.16 14.64 -5.42
CA LEU A 88 0.78 14.72 -6.84
C LEU A 88 0.38 16.15 -7.21
N GLY A 89 -0.50 16.76 -6.42
CA GLY A 89 -0.97 18.12 -6.64
C GLY A 89 0.19 19.13 -6.67
N LYS A 90 1.06 19.08 -5.66
CA LYS A 90 2.17 20.03 -5.52
C LYS A 90 3.23 19.85 -6.60
N ASN A 91 3.59 18.61 -6.93
CA ASN A 91 4.70 18.32 -7.84
C ASN A 91 4.32 18.48 -9.32
N PHE A 92 3.10 18.09 -9.70
CA PHE A 92 2.72 18.06 -11.12
C PHE A 92 1.68 19.10 -11.52
N LEU A 93 0.82 19.53 -10.59
CA LEU A 93 -0.21 20.52 -10.87
C LEU A 93 0.16 21.92 -10.32
N GLY A 94 1.13 21.99 -9.41
CA GLY A 94 1.44 23.23 -8.68
C GLY A 94 0.33 23.65 -7.70
N LEU A 95 -0.53 22.70 -7.27
CA LEU A 95 -1.70 22.95 -6.44
C LEU A 95 -1.64 22.20 -5.12
N SER A 96 -2.10 22.82 -4.03
CA SER A 96 -2.30 22.12 -2.75
C SER A 96 -3.73 21.57 -2.68
N LEU A 97 -3.91 20.30 -3.05
CA LEU A 97 -5.25 19.70 -3.12
C LEU A 97 -5.87 19.42 -1.74
N GLY A 98 -5.11 19.52 -0.65
CA GLY A 98 -5.59 19.19 0.71
C GLY A 98 -6.82 19.97 1.17
N CYS A 99 -7.03 21.22 0.73
CA CYS A 99 -8.24 21.97 1.07
C CYS A 99 -9.52 21.34 0.49
N ALA A 100 -9.41 20.71 -0.68
CA ALA A 100 -10.54 20.06 -1.36
C ALA A 100 -11.12 18.88 -0.56
N ARG A 101 -10.38 18.34 0.42
CA ARG A 101 -10.81 17.21 1.25
C ARG A 101 -12.11 17.43 2.01
N CYS A 102 -12.37 18.66 2.46
CA CYS A 102 -13.51 18.97 3.32
C CYS A 102 -14.55 19.88 2.65
N HIS A 103 -14.13 20.64 1.65
CA HIS A 103 -14.97 21.58 0.90
C HIS A 103 -14.29 21.89 -0.44
N ASP A 104 -15.00 22.43 -1.42
CA ASP A 104 -14.38 22.81 -2.71
C ASP A 104 -13.18 23.74 -2.51
N HIS A 105 -12.14 23.55 -3.31
CA HIS A 105 -10.91 24.33 -3.19
C HIS A 105 -11.20 25.83 -3.31
N LYS A 106 -10.60 26.63 -2.43
CA LYS A 106 -10.99 28.05 -2.24
C LYS A 106 -10.82 28.90 -3.51
N TYR A 107 -9.77 28.65 -4.29
CA TYR A 107 -9.37 29.50 -5.41
C TYR A 107 -9.32 28.78 -6.75
N ASP A 108 -9.19 27.45 -6.73
CA ASP A 108 -8.97 26.65 -7.94
C ASP A 108 -10.23 25.82 -8.21
N PRO A 109 -10.54 25.51 -9.48
CA PRO A 109 -11.73 24.76 -9.87
C PRO A 109 -11.55 23.26 -9.59
N VAL A 110 -11.28 22.91 -8.33
CA VAL A 110 -11.18 21.53 -7.84
C VAL A 110 -12.21 21.37 -6.74
N GLY A 111 -13.25 20.57 -7.01
CA GLY A 111 -14.28 20.27 -6.04
C GLY A 111 -13.84 19.24 -5.02
N ALA A 112 -14.59 19.12 -3.93
CA ALA A 112 -14.41 18.01 -3.00
C ALA A 112 -14.65 16.65 -3.69
N GLU A 113 -15.56 16.61 -4.66
CA GLU A 113 -15.81 15.43 -5.48
C GLU A 113 -14.57 14.97 -6.25
N ASP A 114 -13.81 15.90 -6.86
CA ASP A 114 -12.57 15.58 -7.58
C ASP A 114 -11.51 15.00 -6.63
N TYR A 115 -11.40 15.55 -5.42
CA TYR A 115 -10.49 15.04 -4.39
C TYR A 115 -10.83 13.59 -4.03
N TYR A 116 -12.11 13.29 -3.78
CA TYR A 116 -12.52 11.93 -3.43
C TYR A 116 -12.51 10.97 -4.63
N ALA A 117 -12.62 11.47 -5.86
CA ALA A 117 -12.37 10.66 -7.06
C ALA A 117 -10.90 10.20 -7.13
N LEU A 118 -9.95 11.09 -6.88
CA LEU A 118 -8.53 10.73 -6.76
C LEU A 118 -8.28 9.78 -5.57
N TYR A 119 -8.90 10.05 -4.42
CA TYR A 119 -8.82 9.16 -3.27
C TYR A 119 -9.28 7.74 -3.61
N GLY A 120 -10.40 7.58 -4.32
CA GLY A 120 -10.89 6.27 -4.74
C GLY A 120 -9.92 5.53 -5.67
N ILE A 121 -9.21 6.25 -6.54
CA ILE A 121 -8.16 5.66 -7.41
C ILE A 121 -7.01 5.12 -6.55
N PHE A 122 -6.50 5.91 -5.62
CA PHE A 122 -5.38 5.48 -4.77
C PHE A 122 -5.77 4.42 -3.75
N GLU A 123 -6.98 4.48 -3.19
CA GLU A 123 -7.52 3.41 -2.34
C GLU A 123 -7.63 2.08 -3.10
N SER A 124 -7.94 2.13 -4.40
CA SER A 124 -8.01 0.96 -5.27
C SER A 124 -6.63 0.47 -5.75
N THR A 125 -5.55 1.18 -5.43
CA THR A 125 -4.18 0.84 -5.83
C THR A 125 -3.52 -0.08 -4.81
N ARG A 126 -2.74 -1.06 -5.28
CA ARG A 126 -1.90 -1.88 -4.38
C ARG A 126 -0.54 -1.23 -4.19
N PHE A 127 -0.35 -0.64 -3.02
CA PHE A 127 0.92 -0.05 -2.63
C PHE A 127 1.93 -1.11 -2.21
N ALA A 128 3.13 -1.07 -2.80
CA ALA A 128 4.25 -1.89 -2.35
C ALA A 128 4.64 -1.51 -0.91
N PHE A 129 4.95 -2.54 -0.12
CA PHE A 129 5.49 -2.38 1.23
C PHE A 129 6.86 -3.03 1.30
N PRO A 130 7.95 -2.24 1.34
CA PRO A 130 9.31 -2.78 1.40
C PRO A 130 9.68 -3.36 2.77
N GLY A 131 8.85 -3.13 3.80
CA GLY A 131 9.14 -3.48 5.19
C GLY A 131 9.49 -2.25 6.02
N CYS A 132 9.59 -2.47 7.34
CA CYS A 132 10.10 -1.52 8.33
C CYS A 132 10.79 -2.28 9.46
N GLU A 133 11.39 -1.57 10.41
CA GLU A 133 12.19 -2.13 11.52
C GLU A 133 11.35 -3.06 12.37
N ALA A 134 10.11 -2.69 12.68
CA ALA A 134 9.18 -3.53 13.42
C ALA A 134 8.62 -4.68 12.60
N LYS A 135 8.53 -4.52 11.27
CA LYS A 135 7.98 -5.52 10.33
C LYS A 135 8.87 -5.67 9.11
N GLN A 136 9.92 -6.46 9.26
CA GLN A 136 10.93 -6.72 8.22
C GLN A 136 10.42 -7.73 7.16
N LYS A 137 9.19 -7.55 6.69
CA LYS A 137 8.55 -8.39 5.69
C LYS A 137 8.02 -7.52 4.56
N THR A 138 8.56 -7.74 3.38
CA THR A 138 8.06 -7.10 2.16
C THR A 138 6.69 -7.66 1.80
N ARG A 139 5.80 -6.81 1.27
CA ARG A 139 4.53 -7.20 0.68
C ARG A 139 4.30 -6.43 -0.61
N ASP A 140 3.54 -7.03 -1.52
CA ASP A 140 3.05 -6.38 -2.74
C ASP A 140 4.16 -5.76 -3.61
N MET A 141 5.39 -6.30 -3.51
CA MET A 141 6.51 -5.94 -4.39
C MET A 141 6.29 -6.59 -5.75
N VAL A 142 6.50 -5.84 -6.83
CA VAL A 142 6.28 -6.32 -8.20
C VAL A 142 7.58 -6.85 -8.80
N PRO A 143 7.65 -8.11 -9.26
CA PRO A 143 8.84 -8.64 -9.91
C PRO A 143 9.06 -8.04 -11.31
N LEU A 144 10.32 -7.75 -11.63
CA LEU A 144 10.74 -7.23 -12.95
C LEU A 144 11.03 -8.34 -13.97
N LEU A 145 10.93 -9.61 -13.58
CA LEU A 145 11.18 -10.74 -14.47
C LEU A 145 10.05 -10.90 -15.51
N PRO A 146 10.31 -11.55 -16.66
CA PRO A 146 9.27 -11.96 -17.58
C PRO A 146 8.21 -12.82 -16.89
N GLN A 147 6.95 -12.70 -17.31
CA GLN A 147 5.82 -13.38 -16.66
C GLN A 147 5.98 -14.91 -16.64
N GLU A 148 6.58 -15.49 -17.68
CA GLU A 148 6.87 -16.93 -17.74
C GLU A 148 7.82 -17.37 -16.61
N GLN A 149 8.88 -16.60 -16.35
CA GLN A 149 9.82 -16.88 -15.28
C GLN A 149 9.18 -16.66 -13.90
N ILE A 150 8.36 -15.61 -13.76
CA ILE A 150 7.58 -15.39 -12.53
C ILE A 150 6.69 -16.61 -12.27
N ASN A 151 5.93 -17.05 -13.26
CA ASN A 151 5.02 -18.20 -13.13
C ASN A 151 5.80 -19.48 -12.78
N ALA A 152 6.95 -19.72 -13.40
CA ALA A 152 7.78 -20.88 -13.09
C ALA A 152 8.28 -20.89 -11.64
N LEU A 153 8.58 -19.72 -11.06
CA LEU A 153 9.03 -19.59 -9.67
C LEU A 153 7.87 -19.58 -8.65
N VAL A 154 6.76 -18.94 -9.01
CA VAL A 154 5.63 -18.68 -8.10
C VAL A 154 4.62 -19.82 -8.08
N ASN A 155 4.34 -20.47 -9.22
CA ASN A 155 3.32 -21.52 -9.28
C ASN A 155 3.59 -22.70 -8.34
N PRO A 156 4.83 -23.24 -8.23
CA PRO A 156 5.11 -24.29 -7.25
C PRO A 156 4.86 -23.82 -5.81
N LYS A 157 5.17 -22.55 -5.51
CA LYS A 157 4.97 -21.96 -4.18
C LYS A 157 3.51 -21.66 -3.87
N ARG A 158 2.66 -21.45 -4.88
CA ARG A 158 1.22 -21.22 -4.68
C ARG A 158 0.53 -22.43 -4.08
N GLU A 159 0.92 -23.63 -4.49
CA GLU A 159 0.39 -24.88 -3.91
C GLU A 159 0.81 -25.03 -2.45
N ASP A 160 2.11 -24.84 -2.14
CA ASP A 160 2.63 -24.84 -0.77
C ASP A 160 1.87 -23.83 0.12
N VAL A 161 1.68 -22.60 -0.38
CA VAL A 161 0.99 -21.53 0.35
C VAL A 161 -0.48 -21.85 0.56
N ALA A 162 -1.18 -22.38 -0.45
CA ALA A 162 -2.59 -22.76 -0.33
C ALA A 162 -2.80 -23.86 0.73
N GLU A 163 -1.89 -24.83 0.83
CA GLU A 163 -1.92 -25.86 1.87
C GLU A 163 -1.71 -25.25 3.26
N LEU A 164 -0.72 -24.37 3.40
CA LEU A 164 -0.46 -23.67 4.67
C LEU A 164 -1.64 -22.78 5.10
N ASP A 165 -2.27 -22.08 4.16
CA ASP A 165 -3.43 -21.24 4.44
C ASP A 165 -4.64 -22.07 4.87
N ALA A 166 -4.88 -23.21 4.24
CA ALA A 166 -5.92 -24.15 4.65
C ALA A 166 -5.66 -24.72 6.05
N ALA A 167 -4.41 -25.11 6.34
CA ALA A 167 -4.01 -25.60 7.66
C ALA A 167 -4.17 -24.52 8.75
N LYS A 168 -3.75 -23.29 8.45
CA LYS A 168 -3.89 -22.13 9.34
C LYS A 168 -5.35 -21.81 9.60
N LYS A 169 -6.20 -21.81 8.57
CA LYS A 169 -7.65 -21.61 8.71
C LYS A 169 -8.27 -22.62 9.66
N LYS A 170 -7.96 -23.91 9.46
CA LYS A 170 -8.43 -25.00 10.34
C LYS A 170 -7.97 -24.83 11.79
N GLN A 171 -6.72 -24.43 12.01
CA GLN A 171 -6.23 -24.13 13.36
C GLN A 171 -6.95 -22.93 13.98
N LEU A 172 -7.23 -21.89 13.19
CA LEU A 172 -7.93 -20.70 13.67
C LEU A 172 -9.36 -21.05 14.10
N GLU A 173 -10.10 -21.79 13.28
CA GLU A 173 -11.45 -22.27 13.58
C GLU A 173 -11.47 -23.12 14.86
N ALA A 174 -10.51 -24.03 15.02
CA ALA A 174 -10.37 -24.84 16.23
C ALA A 174 -10.08 -23.98 17.48
N ARG A 175 -9.23 -22.95 17.36
CA ARG A 175 -8.94 -22.02 18.47
C ARG A 175 -10.14 -21.15 18.82
N THR A 176 -10.90 -20.68 17.82
CA THR A 176 -12.13 -19.91 18.05
C THR A 176 -13.17 -20.76 18.78
N ALA A 177 -13.43 -21.99 18.32
CA ALA A 177 -14.35 -22.91 18.98
C ALA A 177 -13.92 -23.26 20.41
N ALA A 178 -12.61 -23.43 20.65
CA ALA A 178 -12.08 -23.61 22.00
C ALA A 178 -12.27 -22.35 22.87
N GLY A 179 -12.08 -21.16 22.31
CA GLY A 179 -12.32 -19.88 22.98
C GLY A 179 -13.79 -19.71 23.40
N GLU A 180 -14.73 -19.97 22.51
CA GLU A 180 -16.18 -19.95 22.79
C GLU A 180 -16.56 -20.95 23.89
N SER A 181 -15.93 -22.13 23.89
CA SER A 181 -16.13 -23.14 24.93
C SER A 181 -15.63 -22.68 26.29
N VAL A 182 -14.48 -21.99 26.33
CA VAL A 182 -13.94 -21.38 27.56
C VAL A 182 -14.83 -20.24 28.05
N GLU A 183 -15.29 -19.35 27.17
CA GLU A 183 -16.22 -18.28 27.53
C GLU A 183 -17.52 -18.83 28.11
N LYS A 184 -18.06 -19.90 27.52
CA LYS A 184 -19.26 -20.57 28.04
C LYS A 184 -19.03 -21.15 29.43
N LEU A 185 -17.93 -21.86 29.65
CA LEU A 185 -17.58 -22.40 30.98
C LEU A 185 -17.38 -21.29 32.02
N VAL A 186 -16.72 -20.19 31.63
CA VAL A 186 -16.54 -19.02 32.50
C VAL A 186 -17.91 -18.40 32.82
N GLY A 187 -18.81 -18.27 31.85
CA GLY A 187 -20.18 -17.80 32.03
C GLY A 187 -20.99 -18.69 32.98
N ASP A 188 -20.99 -20.00 32.74
CA ASP A 188 -21.73 -21.00 33.53
C ASP A 188 -21.24 -21.06 35.00
N HIS A 189 -19.95 -20.77 35.23
CA HIS A 189 -19.34 -20.75 36.56
C HIS A 189 -19.11 -19.35 37.12
N ARG A 190 -19.63 -18.30 36.45
CA ARG A 190 -19.50 -16.91 36.92
C ARG A 190 -20.38 -16.69 38.13
N ARG A 191 -19.79 -16.77 39.32
CA ARG A 191 -20.44 -16.31 40.56
C ARG A 191 -20.30 -14.81 40.66
N VAL A 192 -21.43 -14.09 40.56
CA VAL A 192 -21.47 -12.66 40.89
C VAL A 192 -21.30 -12.53 42.40
N LEU A 193 -20.15 -12.04 42.85
CA LEU A 193 -19.80 -11.95 44.26
C LEU A 193 -20.38 -10.69 44.93
N ALA A 194 -20.65 -9.64 44.15
CA ALA A 194 -21.39 -8.45 44.57
C ALA A 194 -21.87 -7.68 43.32
N GLU A 195 -23.12 -7.21 43.35
CA GLU A 195 -23.63 -6.22 42.40
C GLU A 195 -23.62 -4.85 43.08
N SER A 196 -22.73 -3.96 42.65
CA SER A 196 -22.79 -2.57 43.05
C SER A 196 -23.55 -1.78 42.00
N GLN A 197 -24.70 -1.22 42.35
CA GLN A 197 -25.29 -0.12 41.58
C GLN A 197 -24.43 1.12 41.80
N VAL A 198 -23.58 1.44 40.84
CA VAL A 198 -23.02 2.79 40.75
C VAL A 198 -24.14 3.63 40.14
N ALA A 199 -24.83 4.41 40.97
CA ALA A 199 -25.75 5.43 40.47
C ALA A 199 -24.94 6.38 39.60
N GLU A 200 -25.34 6.53 38.33
CA GLU A 200 -24.79 7.56 37.45
C GLU A 200 -25.04 8.92 38.12
N GLY A 201 -23.95 9.61 38.46
CA GLY A 201 -23.94 10.97 38.98
C GLY A 201 -23.88 12.00 37.87
#